data_AF-A0A915DND3-F1
#
_entry.id   AF-A0A915DND3-F1
#
_cell.length_a   1.000
_cell.length_b   1.000
_cell.length_c   1.000
_cell.angle_alpha   90.00
_cell.angle_beta   90.00
_cell.angle_gamma   90.00
#
_symmetry.space_group_name_H-M   'P 1'
#
loop_
_entity.id
_entity.type
_entity.pdbx_description
1 polymer ?
#
loop_
_entity_poly.entity_id
_entity_poly.type
_entity_poly.pdbx_seq_one_letter_code
_entity_poly.pdbx_strand_id
1 'polypeptide(L)'
;MANDLPELEAADLRYREALALVKDAKNAANDAKAEAEDAVAKEELESRFLTQLEKNLGAANYEKAKSKLEKAQRAAEEAKHLLNQSSEKLENQPASLQLKLIKALAHLKIAKKEEEGAYMSAINTNIKATRQDLDRSDRIIQSAKEKSELI
;
A
#
# COMPACT_ATOMS: atom_id res chain seq x y z
N MET A 1 6.22 -74.46 -8.11
CA MET A 1 6.85 -73.15 -7.87
C MET A 1 5.73 -72.10 -7.80
N ALA A 2 4.97 -72.04 -6.71
CA ALA A 2 3.69 -71.31 -6.67
C ALA A 2 3.55 -70.30 -5.52
N ASN A 3 4.65 -69.92 -4.84
CA ASN A 3 4.58 -69.10 -3.64
C ASN A 3 5.11 -67.65 -3.77
N ASP A 4 5.66 -67.23 -4.92
CA ASP A 4 6.25 -65.89 -5.06
C ASP A 4 5.31 -64.87 -5.74
N LEU A 5 4.17 -65.32 -6.28
CA LEU A 5 3.23 -64.49 -7.06
C LEU A 5 2.59 -63.35 -6.24
N PRO A 6 2.10 -63.56 -5.00
CA PRO A 6 1.47 -62.51 -4.21
C PRO A 6 2.45 -61.43 -3.72
N GLU A 7 3.70 -61.81 -3.46
CA GLU A 7 4.74 -60.86 -3.04
C GLU A 7 5.18 -59.96 -4.20
N LEU A 8 5.18 -60.50 -5.42
CA LEU A 8 5.47 -59.74 -6.64
C LEU A 8 4.37 -58.71 -6.95
N GLU A 9 3.10 -59.09 -6.79
CA GLU A 9 1.96 -58.17 -6.95
C GLU A 9 1.93 -57.08 -5.87
N ALA A 10 2.25 -57.42 -4.62
CA ALA A 10 2.37 -56.45 -3.54
C ALA A 10 3.54 -55.47 -3.76
N ALA A 11 4.65 -55.93 -4.34
CA ALA A 11 5.78 -55.08 -4.71
C ALA A 11 5.43 -54.14 -5.88
N ASP A 12 4.71 -54.62 -6.91
CA ASP A 12 4.25 -53.80 -8.02
C ASP A 12 3.24 -52.73 -7.54
N LEU A 13 2.32 -53.09 -6.64
CA LEU A 13 1.38 -52.15 -6.04
C LEU A 13 2.11 -51.05 -5.26
N ARG A 14 3.04 -51.42 -4.38
CA ARG A 14 3.87 -50.46 -3.62
C ARG A 14 4.73 -49.58 -4.52
N TYR A 15 5.23 -50.12 -5.64
CA TYR A 15 6.01 -49.34 -6.60
C TYR A 15 5.13 -48.29 -7.30
N ARG A 16 3.90 -48.63 -7.69
CA ARG A 16 2.94 -47.67 -8.26
C ARG A 16 2.52 -46.60 -7.25
N GLU A 17 2.29 -46.98 -6.00
CA GLU A 17 2.00 -46.04 -4.91
C GLU A 17 3.18 -45.08 -4.68
N ALA A 18 4.41 -45.59 -4.68
CA ALA A 18 5.61 -44.76 -4.58
C ALA A 18 5.75 -43.80 -5.77
N LEU A 19 5.49 -44.26 -7.00
CA LEU A 19 5.49 -43.41 -8.19
C LEU A 19 4.41 -42.32 -8.15
N ALA A 20 3.22 -42.65 -7.63
CA ALA A 20 2.15 -41.68 -7.43
C ALA A 20 2.55 -40.61 -6.40
N LEU A 21 3.10 -41.03 -5.25
CA LEU A 21 3.61 -40.11 -4.21
C LEU A 21 4.72 -39.20 -4.73
N VAL A 22 5.63 -39.70 -5.56
CA VAL A 22 6.69 -38.88 -6.18
C VAL A 22 6.10 -37.86 -7.15
N LYS A 23 5.09 -38.25 -7.93
CA LYS A 23 4.39 -37.33 -8.84
C LYS A 23 3.66 -36.23 -8.07
N ASP A 24 2.95 -36.59 -7.00
CA ASP A 24 2.23 -35.63 -6.15
C ASP A 24 3.19 -34.69 -5.42
N ALA A 25 4.30 -35.21 -4.90
CA ALA A 25 5.36 -34.39 -4.30
C ALA A 25 5.99 -33.42 -5.30
N LYS A 26 6.20 -33.85 -6.55
CA LYS A 26 6.71 -32.99 -7.62
C LYS A 26 5.73 -31.87 -7.97
N ASN A 27 4.43 -32.18 -8.02
CA ASN A 27 3.40 -31.16 -8.25
C ASN A 27 3.34 -30.17 -7.08
N ALA A 28 3.29 -30.65 -5.84
CA ALA A 28 3.30 -29.80 -4.66
C ALA A 28 4.55 -28.90 -4.58
N ALA A 29 5.71 -29.40 -5.00
CA ALA A 29 6.93 -28.60 -5.07
C ALA A 29 6.88 -27.50 -6.15
N ASN A 30 6.24 -27.78 -7.29
CA ASN A 30 6.03 -26.77 -8.33
C ASN A 30 5.01 -25.71 -7.90
N ASP A 31 3.92 -26.13 -7.27
CA ASP A 31 2.89 -25.22 -6.75
C ASP A 31 3.46 -24.30 -5.66
N ALA A 32 4.21 -24.86 -4.70
CA ALA A 32 4.90 -24.08 -3.67
C ALA A 32 5.93 -23.09 -4.26
N LYS A 33 6.60 -23.46 -5.36
CA LYS A 33 7.52 -22.56 -6.05
C LYS A 33 6.77 -21.41 -6.73
N ALA A 34 5.65 -21.68 -7.39
CA ALA A 34 4.82 -20.66 -8.04
C ALA A 34 4.24 -19.67 -7.00
N GLU A 35 3.72 -20.18 -5.87
CA GLU A 35 3.21 -19.34 -4.79
C GLU A 35 4.29 -18.45 -4.17
N ALA A 36 5.52 -18.96 -4.02
CA ALA A 36 6.65 -18.17 -3.53
C ALA A 36 7.06 -17.07 -4.52
N GLU A 37 7.07 -17.38 -5.83
CA GLU A 37 7.37 -16.40 -6.88
C GLU A 37 6.30 -15.28 -6.93
N ASP A 38 5.02 -15.63 -6.80
CA ASP A 38 3.91 -14.67 -6.74
C ASP A 38 3.98 -13.79 -5.48
N ALA A 39 4.32 -14.36 -4.33
CA ALA A 39 4.47 -13.63 -3.08
C ALA A 39 5.61 -12.59 -3.17
N VAL A 40 6.76 -12.97 -3.74
CA VAL A 40 7.90 -12.07 -3.95
C VAL A 40 7.55 -10.94 -4.93
N ALA A 41 6.87 -11.26 -6.03
CA ALA A 41 6.45 -10.25 -7.00
C ALA A 41 5.48 -9.23 -6.38
N LYS A 42 4.56 -9.68 -5.52
CA LYS A 42 3.64 -8.82 -4.79
C LYS A 42 4.36 -7.90 -3.81
N GLU A 43 5.30 -8.43 -3.04
CA GLU A 43 6.10 -7.65 -2.09
C GLU A 43 6.95 -6.59 -2.81
N GLU A 44 7.54 -6.92 -3.96
CA GLU A 44 8.31 -5.96 -4.75
C GLU A 44 7.43 -4.83 -5.33
N LEU A 45 6.23 -5.16 -5.80
CA LEU A 45 5.24 -4.17 -6.25
C LEU A 45 4.80 -3.25 -5.11
N GLU A 46 4.54 -3.80 -3.93
CA GLU A 46 4.18 -3.02 -2.73
C GLU A 46 5.33 -2.10 -2.30
N SER A 47 6.57 -2.61 -2.29
CA SER A 47 7.76 -1.81 -1.98
C SER A 47 7.96 -0.64 -2.95
N ARG A 48 7.77 -0.88 -4.25
CA ARG A 48 7.83 0.16 -5.28
C ARG A 48 6.70 1.18 -5.13
N PHE A 49 5.48 0.70 -4.82
CA PHE A 49 4.34 1.57 -4.55
C PHE A 49 4.63 2.50 -3.36
N LEU A 50 5.14 1.95 -2.26
CA LEU A 50 5.49 2.72 -1.07
C LEU A 50 6.60 3.73 -1.34
N THR A 51 7.66 3.33 -2.05
CA THR A 51 8.77 4.23 -2.39
C THR A 51 8.30 5.39 -3.28
N GLN A 52 7.43 5.11 -4.26
CA GLN A 52 6.86 6.14 -5.12
C GLN A 52 5.87 7.04 -4.34
N LEU A 53 5.14 6.46 -3.39
CA LEU A 53 4.27 7.18 -2.46
C LEU A 53 5.07 8.14 -1.58
N GLU A 54 6.17 7.68 -0.99
CA GLU A 54 7.08 8.51 -0.22
C GLU A 54 7.70 9.62 -1.07
N LYS A 55 8.06 9.35 -2.33
CA LYS A 55 8.57 10.38 -3.24
C LYS A 55 7.51 11.43 -3.60
N ASN A 56 6.27 11.00 -3.80
CA ASN A 56 5.16 11.89 -4.17
C ASN A 56 4.58 12.65 -2.96
N LEU A 57 4.63 12.06 -1.75
CA LEU A 57 4.33 12.74 -0.48
C LEU A 57 5.50 13.62 -0.04
N GLY A 58 6.74 13.19 -0.26
CA GLY A 58 7.95 13.99 -0.05
C GLY A 58 8.11 15.12 -1.07
N ALA A 59 7.30 15.12 -2.13
CA ALA A 59 7.24 16.25 -3.05
C ALA A 59 6.72 17.49 -2.32
N ALA A 60 7.34 18.63 -2.62
CA ALA A 60 7.21 19.91 -1.92
C ALA A 60 5.78 20.39 -1.59
N ASN A 61 4.72 19.81 -2.17
CA ASN A 61 3.34 20.19 -1.92
C ASN A 61 2.77 19.65 -0.61
N TYR A 62 2.98 18.37 -0.26
CA TYR A 62 2.46 17.82 0.99
C TYR A 62 3.26 18.34 2.19
N GLU A 63 4.59 18.37 2.11
CA GLU A 63 5.43 19.03 3.13
C GLU A 63 5.08 20.51 3.33
N LYS A 64 4.78 21.25 2.26
CA LYS A 64 4.30 22.63 2.36
C LYS A 64 2.91 22.73 2.99
N ALA A 65 2.00 21.82 2.66
CA ALA A 65 0.66 21.77 3.26
C ALA A 65 0.73 21.43 4.76
N LYS A 66 1.59 20.48 5.13
CA LYS A 66 1.89 20.13 6.52
C LYS A 66 2.48 21.30 7.29
N SER A 67 3.47 22.01 6.73
CA SER A 67 4.04 23.21 7.34
C SER A 67 3.00 24.33 7.54
N LYS A 68 2.08 24.52 6.58
CA LYS A 68 0.96 25.46 6.73
C LYS A 68 -0.01 25.02 7.84
N LEU A 69 -0.31 23.72 7.93
CA LEU A 69 -1.16 23.15 8.97
C LEU A 69 -0.58 23.41 10.36
N GLU A 70 0.71 23.16 10.56
CA GLU A 70 1.38 23.41 11.84
C GLU A 70 1.35 24.89 12.25
N LYS A 71 1.54 25.81 11.29
CA LYS A 71 1.44 27.25 11.57
C LYS A 71 0.02 27.65 11.94
N ALA A 72 -0.99 27.09 11.26
CA ALA A 72 -2.39 27.35 11.56
C ALA A 72 -2.83 26.75 12.90
N GLN A 73 -2.30 25.59 13.28
CA GLN A 73 -2.50 24.97 14.60
C GLN A 73 -1.94 25.85 15.70
N ARG A 74 -0.68 26.29 15.59
CA ARG A 74 -0.07 27.21 16.55
C ARG A 74 -0.86 28.49 16.72
N ALA A 75 -1.29 29.12 15.62
CA ALA A 75 -2.11 30.32 15.67
C ALA A 75 -3.48 30.08 16.36
N ALA A 76 -4.09 28.91 16.17
CA ALA A 76 -5.34 28.55 16.84
C ALA A 76 -5.15 28.28 18.34
N GLU A 77 -4.05 27.64 18.72
CA GLU A 77 -3.69 27.40 20.12
C GLU A 77 -3.36 28.70 20.84
N GLU A 78 -2.58 29.60 20.22
CA GLU A 78 -2.28 30.93 20.76
C GLU A 78 -3.56 31.75 20.97
N ALA A 79 -4.45 31.77 19.97
CA ALA A 79 -5.73 32.47 20.09
C ALA A 79 -6.61 31.89 21.21
N LYS A 80 -6.63 30.55 21.35
CA LYS A 80 -7.35 29.86 22.43
C LYS A 80 -6.73 30.16 23.80
N HIS A 81 -5.41 30.20 23.89
CA HIS A 81 -4.69 30.51 25.13
C HIS A 81 -4.98 31.94 25.59
N LEU A 82 -4.92 32.91 24.68
CA LEU A 82 -5.27 34.31 24.97
C LEU A 82 -6.72 34.47 25.46
N LEU A 83 -7.66 33.73 24.87
CA LEU A 83 -9.04 33.68 25.35
C LEU A 83 -9.10 33.07 26.76
N ASN A 84 -8.44 31.95 27.01
CA ASN A 84 -8.50 31.30 28.33
C ASN A 84 -7.82 32.12 29.45
N GLN A 85 -6.87 33.00 29.12
CA GLN A 85 -6.27 33.93 30.09
C GLN A 85 -7.24 35.02 30.54
N SER A 86 -8.18 35.39 29.68
CA SER A 86 -9.32 36.21 30.06
C SER A 86 -10.31 35.30 30.80
N SER A 87 -10.36 35.35 32.13
CA SER A 87 -11.28 34.55 32.97
C SER A 87 -12.78 34.74 32.67
N GLU A 88 -13.12 35.59 31.69
CA GLU A 88 -14.47 35.83 31.21
C GLU A 88 -14.92 34.73 30.24
N LYS A 89 -16.20 34.33 30.34
CA LYS A 89 -16.84 33.46 29.33
C LYS A 89 -16.63 34.04 27.94
N LEU A 90 -16.47 33.17 26.93
CA LEU A 90 -16.20 33.56 25.54
C LEU A 90 -17.13 34.70 25.07
N GLU A 91 -18.42 34.62 25.39
CA GLU A 91 -19.48 35.58 25.06
C GLU A 91 -19.23 37.01 25.59
N ASN A 92 -18.50 37.14 26.69
CA ASN A 92 -18.20 38.41 27.36
C ASN A 92 -16.83 38.98 26.95
N GLN A 93 -16.02 38.19 26.23
CA GLN A 93 -14.68 38.63 25.83
C GLN A 93 -14.73 39.71 24.76
N PRO A 94 -13.69 40.58 24.68
CA PRO A 94 -13.54 41.56 23.63
C PRO A 94 -13.75 40.95 22.24
N ALA A 95 -14.60 41.57 21.42
CA ALA A 95 -14.88 41.11 20.05
C ALA A 95 -13.60 40.92 19.22
N SER A 96 -12.53 41.64 19.54
CA SER A 96 -11.21 41.49 18.91
C SER A 96 -10.55 40.13 19.20
N LEU A 97 -10.72 39.56 20.40
CA LEU A 97 -10.19 38.24 20.79
C LEU A 97 -11.03 37.11 20.20
N GLN A 98 -12.35 37.23 20.24
CA GLN A 98 -13.26 36.30 19.56
C GLN A 98 -12.97 36.24 18.05
N LEU A 99 -12.78 37.40 17.41
CA LEU A 99 -12.46 37.49 15.99
C LEU A 99 -11.09 36.88 15.65
N LYS A 100 -10.08 37.04 16.51
CA LYS A 100 -8.76 36.37 16.34
C LYS A 100 -8.91 34.85 16.35
N LEU A 101 -9.69 34.29 17.29
CA LEU A 101 -9.95 32.85 17.34
C LEU A 101 -10.71 32.37 16.10
N ILE A 102 -11.78 33.04 15.70
CA ILE A 102 -12.56 32.67 14.51
C ILE A 102 -11.67 32.64 13.26
N LYS A 103 -10.82 33.66 13.08
CA LYS A 103 -9.87 33.70 11.96
C LYS A 103 -8.85 32.56 12.04
N ALA A 104 -8.29 32.28 13.22
CA ALA A 104 -7.34 31.19 13.39
C ALA A 104 -7.98 29.81 13.12
N LEU A 105 -9.20 29.57 13.61
CA LEU A 105 -9.97 28.36 13.34
C LEU A 105 -10.32 28.21 11.85
N ALA A 106 -10.66 29.31 11.17
CA ALA A 106 -10.89 29.31 9.73
C ALA A 106 -9.62 28.91 8.94
N HIS A 107 -8.47 29.50 9.28
CA HIS A 107 -7.19 29.13 8.68
C HIS A 107 -6.82 27.66 8.96
N LEU A 108 -7.08 27.16 10.17
CA LEU A 108 -6.86 25.75 10.52
C LEU A 108 -7.72 24.82 9.67
N LYS A 109 -9.00 25.14 9.48
CA LYS A 109 -9.91 24.35 8.65
C LYS A 109 -9.45 24.31 7.18
N ILE A 110 -9.02 25.45 6.64
CA ILE A 110 -8.49 25.53 5.27
C ILE A 110 -7.21 24.69 5.16
N ALA A 111 -6.29 24.83 6.11
CA ALA A 111 -5.02 24.12 6.08
C ALA A 111 -5.20 22.59 6.18
N LYS A 112 -6.15 22.10 7.00
CA LYS A 112 -6.52 20.66 7.05
C LYS A 112 -7.01 20.17 5.69
N LYS A 113 -7.90 20.92 5.05
CA LYS A 113 -8.42 20.57 3.72
C LYS A 113 -7.33 20.59 2.64
N GLU A 114 -6.38 21.52 2.72
CA GLU A 114 -5.23 21.58 1.80
C GLU A 114 -4.30 20.36 1.97
N GLU A 115 -4.03 19.94 3.21
CA GLU A 115 -3.18 18.78 3.52
C GLU A 115 -3.84 17.46 3.09
N GLU A 116 -5.12 17.27 3.40
CA GLU A 116 -5.93 16.14 2.91
C GLU A 116 -5.97 16.08 1.38
N GLY A 117 -6.14 17.24 0.72
CA GLY A 117 -6.14 17.33 -0.74
C GLY A 117 -4.79 16.97 -1.35
N ALA A 118 -3.69 17.42 -0.75
CA ALA A 118 -2.34 17.08 -1.19
C ALA A 118 -2.06 15.58 -1.03
N TYR A 119 -2.47 14.99 0.11
CA TYR A 119 -2.34 13.57 0.39
C TYR A 119 -3.11 12.72 -0.63
N MET A 120 -4.39 13.02 -0.87
CA MET A 120 -5.22 12.30 -1.84
C MET A 120 -4.71 12.45 -3.27
N SER A 121 -4.19 13.62 -3.64
CA SER A 121 -3.57 13.84 -4.94
C SER A 121 -2.32 12.99 -5.14
N ALA A 122 -1.50 12.83 -4.10
CA ALA A 122 -0.31 11.96 -4.16
C ALA A 122 -0.72 10.51 -4.35
N ILE A 123 -1.71 10.01 -3.59
CA ILE A 123 -2.24 8.64 -3.74
C ILE A 123 -2.73 8.38 -5.16
N ASN A 124 -3.59 9.26 -5.71
CA ASN A 124 -4.14 9.06 -7.06
C ASN A 124 -3.06 9.05 -8.13
N THR A 125 -2.02 9.88 -7.97
CA THR A 125 -0.85 9.89 -8.85
C THR A 125 -0.10 8.56 -8.81
N ASN A 126 0.09 7.99 -7.61
CA ASN A 126 0.71 6.68 -7.45
C ASN A 126 -0.12 5.55 -8.04
N ILE A 127 -1.42 5.50 -7.75
CA ILE A 127 -2.32 4.49 -8.32
C ILE A 127 -2.24 4.51 -9.85
N LYS A 128 -2.22 5.71 -10.45
CA LYS A 128 -2.06 5.84 -11.90
C LYS A 128 -0.71 5.31 -12.40
N ALA A 129 0.39 5.66 -11.73
CA ALA A 129 1.72 5.17 -12.09
C ALA A 129 1.82 3.64 -11.96
N THR A 130 1.35 3.07 -10.86
CA THR A 130 1.37 1.62 -10.61
C THR A 130 0.52 0.85 -11.62
N ARG A 131 -0.64 1.38 -12.02
CA ARG A 131 -1.43 0.77 -13.12
C ARG A 131 -0.66 0.76 -14.43
N GLN A 132 0.02 1.85 -14.77
CA GLN A 132 0.85 1.90 -15.98
C GLN A 132 2.00 0.90 -15.95
N ASP A 133 2.62 0.70 -14.78
CA ASP A 133 3.68 -0.30 -14.60
C ASP A 133 3.14 -1.73 -14.73
N LEU A 134 1.97 -2.03 -14.17
CA LEU A 134 1.28 -3.31 -14.36
C LEU A 134 0.95 -3.56 -15.85
N ASP A 135 0.33 -2.58 -16.52
CA ASP A 135 0.01 -2.66 -17.95
C ASP A 135 1.27 -2.86 -18.82
N ARG A 136 2.42 -2.36 -18.36
CA ARG A 136 3.71 -2.56 -19.04
C ARG A 136 4.24 -3.97 -18.83
N SER A 137 4.13 -4.50 -17.62
CA SER A 137 4.52 -5.89 -17.30
C SER A 137 3.67 -6.89 -18.09
N ASP A 138 2.35 -6.71 -18.14
CA ASP A 138 1.46 -7.58 -18.91
C ASP A 138 1.84 -7.63 -20.39
N ARG A 139 2.19 -6.48 -20.98
CA ARG A 139 2.67 -6.40 -22.37
C ARG A 139 4.00 -7.12 -22.59
N ILE A 140 4.92 -7.02 -21.63
CA ILE A 140 6.21 -7.74 -21.70
C ILE A 140 5.97 -9.25 -21.65
N ILE A 141 5.12 -9.72 -20.73
CA ILE A 141 4.77 -11.14 -20.58
C ILE A 141 4.11 -11.65 -21.86
N GLN A 142 3.14 -10.91 -22.40
CA GLN A 142 2.48 -11.28 -23.65
C GLN A 142 3.48 -11.38 -24.81
N SER A 143 4.35 -10.38 -24.96
CA SER A 143 5.39 -10.39 -26.00
C SER A 143 6.37 -11.56 -25.86
N ALA A 144 6.68 -11.97 -24.63
CA ALA A 144 7.53 -13.12 -24.37
C ALA A 144 6.83 -14.45 -24.73
N LYS A 145 5.53 -14.58 -24.42
CA LYS A 145 4.72 -15.74 -24.82
C LYS A 145 4.64 -15.86 -26.35
N GLU A 146 4.31 -14.76 -27.04
CA GLU A 146 4.23 -14.73 -28.51
C GLU A 146 5.56 -15.13 -29.17
N LYS A 147 6.71 -14.69 -28.61
CA LYS A 147 8.03 -15.09 -29.11
C LYS A 147 8.34 -16.56 -28.87
N SER A 148 7.91 -17.13 -27.75
CA SER A 148 8.13 -18.55 -27.44
C SER A 148 7.29 -19.47 -28.34
N GLU A 149 6.12 -19.03 -28.79
CA GLU A 149 5.28 -19.80 -29.72
C GLU A 149 5.82 -19.79 -31.17
N LEU A 150 6.71 -18.85 -31.49
CA LEU A 150 7.37 -18.73 -32.80
C LEU A 150 8.65 -19.56 -32.95
N ILE A 151 9.14 -20.17 -31.86
CA ILE A 151 10.36 -20.99 -31.83
C ILE A 151 9.97 -22.46 -31.72
#